data_AF-A0A4Q5QUU4-F1
#
_entry.id   AF-A0A4Q5QUU4-F1
#
_cell.length_a   1.000
_cell.length_b   1.000
_cell.length_c   1.000
_cell.angle_alpha   90.00
_cell.angle_beta   90.00
_cell.angle_gamma   90.00
#
_symmetry.space_group_name_H-M   'P 1'
#
loop_
_entity.id
_entity.type
_entity.pdbx_description
1 polymer ?
#
loop_
_entity_poly.entity_id
_entity_poly.type
_entity_poly.pdbx_seq_one_letter_code
_entity_poly.pdbx_strand_id
1 'polypeptide(L)'
;MKKLLFSLWLLGTTLGLRAEDGHQLWLRPHQAAPVTVVVAAKNSALLAMAKQELERGWQGTAGATVTLTLKKDNAIKHDGFRLGPTNVRATTEAGLLYGVFELL
;
A
#
# COMPACT_ATOMS: atom_id res chain seq x y z
N MET A 1 27.38 -29.81 -29.81
CA MET A 1 26.08 -29.14 -30.05
C MET A 1 25.23 -29.00 -28.79
N LYS A 2 24.92 -30.07 -28.03
CA LYS A 2 24.15 -29.98 -26.77
C LYS A 2 24.71 -28.97 -25.74
N LYS A 3 26.04 -28.93 -25.55
CA LYS A 3 26.68 -27.98 -24.63
C LYS A 3 26.53 -26.51 -25.06
N LEU A 4 26.61 -26.24 -26.38
CA LEU A 4 26.41 -24.90 -26.94
C LEU A 4 24.96 -24.43 -26.81
N LEU A 5 24.00 -25.32 -27.07
CA LEU A 5 22.58 -25.05 -26.84
C LEU A 5 22.29 -24.75 -25.37
N PHE A 6 22.91 -25.49 -24.45
CA PHE A 6 22.77 -25.27 -23.01
C PHE A 6 23.35 -23.93 -22.56
N SER A 7 24.54 -23.55 -23.07
CA SER A 7 25.14 -22.23 -22.80
C SER A 7 24.31 -21.08 -23.37
N LEU A 8 23.75 -21.24 -24.57
CA LEU A 8 22.89 -20.22 -25.18
C LEU A 8 21.58 -20.05 -24.41
N TRP A 9 21.01 -21.16 -23.92
CA TRP A 9 19.84 -21.13 -23.04
C TRP A 9 20.15 -20.42 -21.72
N LEU A 10 21.32 -20.68 -21.12
CA LEU A 10 21.75 -20.00 -19.90
C LEU A 10 21.89 -18.48 -20.10
N LEU A 11 22.54 -18.03 -21.18
CA LEU A 11 22.66 -16.60 -21.51
C LEU A 11 21.30 -15.92 -21.78
N GLY A 12 20.33 -16.65 -22.33
CA GLY A 12 18.99 -16.12 -22.56
C GLY A 12 18.27 -15.72 -21.27
N THR A 13 18.56 -16.39 -20.15
CA THR A 13 17.87 -16.14 -18.87
C THR A 13 18.21 -14.77 -18.25
N THR A 14 19.36 -14.19 -18.57
CA THR A 14 19.80 -12.91 -17.97
C THR A 14 19.26 -11.68 -18.70
N LEU A 15 18.76 -11.82 -19.93
CA LEU A 15 18.31 -10.68 -20.76
C LEU A 15 17.06 -9.98 -20.22
N GLY A 16 16.30 -10.63 -19.33
CA GLY A 16 15.10 -10.08 -18.71
C GLY A 16 15.33 -9.41 -17.35
N LEU A 17 16.52 -9.51 -16.77
CA LEU A 17 16.80 -8.96 -15.44
C LEU A 17 16.91 -7.44 -15.52
N ARG A 18 16.07 -6.74 -14.74
CA ARG A 18 16.15 -5.30 -14.50
C ARG A 18 16.76 -5.10 -13.13
N ALA A 19 17.78 -4.24 -13.05
CA ALA A 19 18.26 -3.78 -11.75
C ALA A 19 17.27 -2.78 -11.17
N GLU A 20 17.01 -2.89 -9.87
CA GLU A 20 16.24 -1.89 -9.13
C GLU A 20 17.06 -0.60 -9.04
N ASP A 21 16.41 0.55 -9.27
CA ASP A 21 17.05 1.87 -9.12
C ASP A 21 16.99 2.42 -7.69
N GLY A 22 16.25 1.74 -6.81
CA GLY A 22 16.07 2.12 -5.40
C GLY A 22 15.16 3.32 -5.17
N HIS A 23 14.57 3.92 -6.22
CA HIS A 23 13.77 5.14 -6.12
C HIS A 23 12.55 4.96 -5.19
N GLN A 24 11.99 3.76 -5.15
CA GLN A 24 10.78 3.43 -4.39
C GLN A 24 11.06 3.00 -2.95
N LEU A 25 12.34 2.83 -2.58
CA LEU A 25 12.76 2.43 -1.23
C LEU A 25 11.98 1.20 -0.72
N TRP A 26 11.26 1.35 0.40
CA TRP A 26 10.47 0.29 1.02
C TRP A 26 9.03 0.19 0.48
N LEU A 27 8.55 1.19 -0.27
CA LEU A 27 7.21 1.20 -0.88
C LEU A 27 7.24 0.61 -2.29
N ARG A 28 7.73 -0.64 -2.40
CA ARG A 28 7.88 -1.30 -3.70
C ARG A 28 6.52 -1.59 -4.34
N PRO A 29 6.37 -1.37 -5.66
CA PRO A 29 5.13 -1.54 -6.38
C PRO A 29 4.85 -3.02 -6.49
N HIS A 30 3.79 -3.45 -5.82
CA HIS A 30 3.21 -4.76 -5.98
C HIS A 30 1.91 -4.63 -6.77
N GLN A 31 1.46 -5.73 -7.39
CA GLN A 31 0.13 -5.75 -7.98
C GLN A 31 -0.88 -5.64 -6.85
N ALA A 32 -1.60 -4.52 -6.77
CA ALA A 32 -2.60 -4.31 -5.74
C ALA A 32 -3.80 -5.23 -5.95
N ALA A 33 -4.26 -5.85 -4.88
CA ALA A 33 -5.56 -6.49 -4.83
C ALA A 33 -6.66 -5.41 -4.84
N PRO A 34 -7.81 -5.67 -5.49
CA PRO A 34 -8.90 -4.69 -5.50
C PRO A 34 -9.40 -4.44 -4.08
N VAL A 35 -9.59 -3.18 -3.71
CA VAL A 35 -10.12 -2.76 -2.41
C VAL A 35 -11.06 -1.58 -2.60
N THR A 36 -12.11 -1.51 -1.78
CA THR A 36 -12.99 -0.33 -1.70
C THR A 36 -12.63 0.48 -0.47
N VAL A 37 -12.25 1.73 -0.66
CA VAL A 37 -11.92 2.62 0.47
C VAL A 37 -13.06 3.60 0.72
N VAL A 38 -13.63 3.51 1.92
CA VAL A 38 -14.72 4.38 2.39
C VAL A 38 -14.15 5.41 3.36
N VAL A 39 -14.34 6.70 3.08
CA VAL A 39 -13.88 7.79 3.94
C VAL A 39 -15.10 8.44 4.60
N ALA A 40 -15.20 8.32 5.93
CA ALA A 40 -16.32 8.84 6.72
C ALA A 40 -16.15 10.33 7.11
N ALA A 41 -15.51 11.12 6.25
CA ALA A 41 -15.20 12.53 6.47
C ALA A 41 -15.38 13.34 5.18
N LYS A 42 -15.35 14.67 5.29
CA LYS A 42 -15.35 15.55 4.09
C LYS A 42 -14.08 15.28 3.26
N ASN A 43 -14.23 15.34 1.95
CA ASN A 43 -13.12 15.08 1.04
C ASN A 43 -12.04 16.18 1.19
N SER A 44 -10.81 15.78 1.53
CA SER A 44 -9.64 16.66 1.61
C SER A 44 -8.53 16.09 0.72
N ALA A 45 -7.55 16.92 0.36
CA ALA A 45 -6.40 16.46 -0.43
C ALA A 45 -5.63 15.33 0.27
N LEU A 46 -5.53 15.39 1.61
CA LEU A 46 -4.82 14.39 2.40
C LEU A 46 -5.58 13.07 2.47
N LEU A 47 -6.91 13.12 2.61
CA LEU A 47 -7.75 11.93 2.60
C LEU A 47 -7.84 11.30 1.21
N ALA A 48 -7.82 12.11 0.14
CA ALA A 48 -7.72 11.63 -1.22
C ALA A 48 -6.39 10.89 -1.45
N MET A 49 -5.28 11.42 -0.93
CA MET A 49 -3.97 10.74 -0.95
C MET A 49 -4.01 9.43 -0.17
N ALA A 50 -4.53 9.42 1.07
CA ALA A 50 -4.64 8.20 1.87
C ALA A 50 -5.48 7.12 1.17
N LYS A 51 -6.59 7.52 0.53
CA LYS A 51 -7.39 6.62 -0.30
C LYS A 51 -6.59 6.05 -1.47
N GLN A 52 -5.91 6.92 -2.22
CA GLN A 52 -5.14 6.52 -3.39
C GLN A 52 -4.01 5.57 -3.04
N GLU A 53 -3.25 5.84 -1.97
CA GLU A 53 -2.15 4.97 -1.55
C GLU A 53 -2.66 3.58 -1.16
N LEU A 54 -3.77 3.52 -0.41
CA LEU A 54 -4.37 2.24 -0.04
C LEU A 54 -4.84 1.45 -1.27
N GLU A 55 -5.50 2.11 -2.23
CA GLU A 55 -5.96 1.47 -3.47
C GLU A 55 -4.81 0.99 -4.36
N ARG A 56 -3.66 1.67 -4.33
CA ARG A 56 -2.48 1.34 -5.16
C ARG A 56 -1.54 0.34 -4.52
N GLY A 57 -1.60 0.17 -3.20
CA GLY A 57 -0.69 -0.71 -2.47
C GLY A 57 -1.34 -1.95 -1.85
N TRP A 58 -2.68 -2.05 -1.79
CA TRP A 58 -3.36 -3.09 -1.01
C TRP A 58 -2.89 -4.52 -1.33
N GLN A 59 -2.37 -5.22 -0.32
CA GLN A 59 -1.96 -6.62 -0.38
C GLN A 59 -2.86 -7.55 0.44
N GLY A 60 -3.93 -7.03 1.04
CA GLY A 60 -4.89 -7.83 1.81
C GLY A 60 -5.90 -8.56 0.92
N THR A 61 -7.01 -9.00 1.51
CA THR A 61 -8.05 -9.75 0.81
C THR A 61 -8.63 -8.95 -0.36
N ALA A 62 -8.66 -9.56 -1.55
CA ALA A 62 -9.29 -8.97 -2.73
C ALA A 62 -10.80 -8.73 -2.51
N GLY A 63 -11.28 -7.57 -2.91
CA GLY A 63 -12.66 -7.13 -2.72
C GLY A 63 -12.98 -6.66 -1.29
N ALA A 64 -11.98 -6.50 -0.43
CA ALA A 64 -12.18 -5.97 0.92
C ALA A 64 -12.67 -4.51 0.87
N THR A 65 -13.36 -4.11 1.94
CA THR A 65 -13.75 -2.71 2.17
C THR A 65 -13.00 -2.20 3.39
N VAL A 66 -12.20 -1.15 3.24
CA VAL A 66 -11.49 -0.49 4.34
C VAL A 66 -12.13 0.85 4.63
N THR A 67 -12.47 1.10 5.90
CA THR A 67 -13.09 2.37 6.32
C THR A 67 -12.08 3.26 7.04
N LEU A 68 -11.88 4.48 6.53
CA LEU A 68 -11.09 5.54 7.17
C LEU A 68 -12.04 6.47 7.93
N THR A 69 -11.87 6.57 9.25
CA THR A 69 -12.79 7.33 10.12
C THR A 69 -12.05 8.33 11.00
N LEU A 70 -12.41 9.60 10.87
CA LEU A 70 -12.03 10.62 11.85
C LEU A 70 -12.93 10.50 13.09
N LYS A 71 -12.35 10.08 14.21
CA LYS A 71 -13.07 9.94 15.48
C LYS A 71 -12.18 10.34 16.63
N LYS A 72 -12.71 11.19 17.52
CA LYS A 72 -12.04 11.54 18.78
C LYS A 72 -11.83 10.28 19.62
N ASP A 73 -10.58 9.99 19.97
CA ASP A 73 -10.18 8.93 20.89
C ASP A 73 -9.15 9.52 21.86
N ASN A 74 -9.50 9.61 23.15
CA ASN A 74 -8.63 10.20 24.16
C ASN A 74 -7.38 9.35 24.46
N ALA A 75 -7.37 8.08 24.03
CA ALA A 75 -6.20 7.22 24.17
C ALA A 75 -5.15 7.46 23.07
N ILE A 76 -5.52 8.17 22.00
CA ILE A 76 -4.65 8.45 20.85
C ILE A 76 -4.13 9.88 20.97
N LYS A 77 -2.82 10.04 21.09
CA LYS A 77 -2.16 11.35 21.14
C LYS A 77 -1.79 11.83 19.74
N HIS A 78 -1.96 13.12 19.49
CA HIS A 78 -1.55 13.78 18.24
C HIS A 78 -2.08 13.04 16.99
N ASP A 79 -1.21 12.75 16.03
CA ASP A 79 -1.50 12.03 14.79
C ASP A 79 -1.42 10.51 14.93
N GLY A 80 -1.57 9.99 16.16
CA GLY A 80 -1.71 8.55 16.35
C GLY A 80 -2.96 8.01 15.64
N PHE A 81 -2.99 6.70 15.46
CA PHE A 81 -4.09 5.99 14.85
C PHE A 81 -4.34 4.65 15.55
N ARG A 82 -5.48 4.04 15.22
CA ARG A 82 -5.85 2.71 15.67
C ARG A 82 -6.32 1.90 14.47
N LEU A 83 -5.69 0.76 14.29
CA LEU A 83 -6.09 -0.24 13.31
C LEU A 83 -7.19 -1.14 13.87
N GLY A 84 -8.14 -1.48 13.02
CA GLY A 84 -9.02 -2.62 13.18
C GLY A 84 -8.87 -3.55 11.97
N PRO A 85 -9.62 -4.67 11.93
CA PRO A 85 -9.50 -5.65 10.85
C PRO A 85 -9.73 -5.08 9.44
N THR A 86 -10.59 -4.06 9.33
CA THR A 86 -10.99 -3.41 8.07
C THR A 86 -11.23 -1.91 8.26
N ASN A 87 -10.58 -1.30 9.25
CA ASN A 87 -10.72 0.14 9.49
C ASN A 87 -9.46 0.78 10.05
N VAL A 88 -9.29 2.05 9.74
CA VAL A 88 -8.30 2.93 10.36
C VAL A 88 -9.06 4.07 11.03
N ARG A 89 -8.76 4.30 12.30
CA ARG A 89 -9.35 5.40 13.09
C ARG A 89 -8.24 6.31 13.57
N ALA A 90 -8.42 7.61 13.39
CA ALA A 90 -7.53 8.62 13.95
C ALA A 90 -8.31 9.88 14.33
N THR A 91 -7.66 10.74 15.12
CA THR A 91 -8.19 12.04 15.53
C THR A 91 -7.90 13.13 14.48
N THR A 92 -6.90 12.90 13.62
CA THR A 92 -6.45 13.82 12.56
C THR A 92 -6.40 13.11 11.20
N GLU A 93 -6.43 13.89 10.11
CA GLU A 93 -6.28 13.35 8.76
C GLU A 93 -4.88 12.78 8.52
N ALA A 94 -3.85 13.37 9.13
CA ALA A 94 -2.48 12.85 9.07
C ALA A 94 -2.37 11.48 9.74
N GLY A 95 -3.02 11.28 10.90
CA GLY A 95 -3.06 9.97 11.53
C GLY A 95 -3.75 8.90 10.69
N LEU A 96 -4.79 9.26 9.91
CA LEU A 96 -5.37 8.34 8.94
C LEU A 96 -4.39 7.96 7.83
N LEU A 97 -3.63 8.92 7.30
CA LEU A 97 -2.59 8.63 6.31
C LEU A 97 -1.49 7.72 6.87
N TYR A 98 -1.04 7.96 8.11
CA TYR A 98 -0.06 7.08 8.76
C TYR A 98 -0.60 5.68 8.97
N GLY A 99 -1.85 5.54 9.40
CA GLY A 99 -2.48 4.22 9.53
C GLY A 99 -2.71 3.52 8.20
N VAL A 100 -2.88 4.26 7.09
CA VAL A 100 -2.88 3.67 5.74
C VAL A 100 -1.51 3.11 5.40
N PHE A 101 -0.42 3.84 5.63
CA PHE A 101 0.92 3.33 5.36
C PHE A 101 1.28 2.10 6.20
N GLU A 102 0.76 1.99 7.43
CA GLU A 102 0.92 0.78 8.26
C GLU A 102 0.14 -0.42 7.73
N LEU A 103 -0.93 -0.21 6.94
CA LEU A 103 -1.73 -1.29 6.34
C LEU A 103 -1.16 -1.81 5.01
N LEU A 104 -0.24 -1.07 4.37
CA LEU A 104 0.39 -1.41 3.11
C LEU A 104 1.58 -2.35 3.31
#